data_AF-A0A453RCJ0-F1
#
_entry.id   AF-A0A453RCJ0-F1
#
_cell.length_a   1.000
_cell.length_b   1.000
_cell.length_c   1.000
_cell.angle_alpha   90.00
_cell.angle_beta   90.00
_cell.angle_gamma   90.00
#
_symmetry.space_group_name_H-M   'P 1'
#
loop_
_entity.id
_entity.type
_entity.pdbx_description
1 polymer ?
#
loop_
_entity_poly.entity_id
_entity_poly.type
_entity_poly.pdbx_seq_one_letter_code
_entity_poly.pdbx_strand_id
1 'polypeptide(L)'
;KREEGEARKPEPRREVTDLGGGSEVVHIPRFMARERAWELFEHLNKRIPWTRPTIRVFGRSVVQVGAPLRPPLLPPFLAPRSVTVRSLAFNIGS
;
A
#
# COMPACT_ATOMS: atom_id res chain seq x y z
N LYS A 1 2.57 48.79 20.06
CA LYS A 1 2.61 48.17 18.72
C LYS A 1 2.62 46.66 18.93
N ARG A 2 1.57 45.96 18.51
CA ARG A 2 1.43 44.51 18.61
C ARG A 2 2.05 43.94 17.35
N GLU A 3 3.14 43.21 17.46
CA GLU A 3 3.67 42.42 16.35
C GLU A 3 3.08 41.02 16.50
N GLU A 4 2.11 40.72 15.64
CA GLU A 4 1.50 39.41 15.51
C GLU A 4 2.53 38.45 14.93
N GLY A 5 2.96 37.48 15.75
CA GLY A 5 3.81 36.38 15.31
C GLY A 5 3.05 35.54 14.29
N GLU A 6 3.51 35.62 13.04
CA GLU A 6 3.08 34.74 11.97
C GLU A 6 3.29 33.28 12.41
N ALA A 7 2.17 32.60 12.67
CA ALA A 7 2.16 31.20 13.07
C ALA A 7 2.73 30.36 11.93
N ARG A 8 4.03 30.03 12.00
CA ARG A 8 4.66 29.05 11.12
C ARG A 8 3.87 27.75 11.25
N LYS A 9 3.11 27.43 10.21
CA LYS A 9 2.39 26.17 10.09
C LYS A 9 3.42 25.05 10.34
N PRO A 10 3.21 24.16 11.33
CA PRO A 10 4.20 23.15 11.64
C PRO A 10 4.42 22.30 10.40
N GLU A 11 5.63 22.33 9.85
CA GLU A 11 5.97 21.46 8.74
C GLU A 11 5.73 20.01 9.18
N PRO A 12 5.11 19.17 8.34
CA PRO A 12 4.86 17.79 8.69
C PRO A 12 6.19 17.13 9.03
N ARG A 13 6.28 16.52 10.22
CA ARG A 13 7.50 15.87 10.74
C ARG A 13 7.98 14.83 9.73
N ARG A 14 9.01 15.18 8.94
CA ARG A 14 9.66 14.28 7.99
C ARG A 14 10.75 13.53 8.74
N GLU A 15 10.71 12.21 8.67
CA GLU A 15 11.75 11.35 9.25
C GLU A 15 12.65 10.89 8.10
N VAL A 16 13.93 11.26 8.14
CA VAL A 16 14.89 10.88 7.11
C VAL A 16 15.78 9.77 7.66
N THR A 17 15.89 8.67 6.92
CA THR A 17 16.76 7.53 7.22
C THR A 17 17.78 7.40 6.10
N ASP A 18 19.05 7.61 6.43
CA ASP A 18 20.16 7.36 5.51
C ASP A 18 20.38 5.84 5.37
N LEU A 19 20.43 5.36 4.12
CA LEU A 19 20.71 3.96 3.78
C LEU A 19 22.18 3.73 3.41
N GLY A 20 22.99 4.79 3.38
CA GLY A 20 24.38 4.77 2.94
C GLY A 20 24.52 4.90 1.42
N GLY A 21 25.76 5.13 0.96
CA GLY A 21 26.05 5.32 -0.47
C GLY A 21 25.39 6.55 -1.09
N GLY A 22 25.02 7.54 -0.27
CA GLY A 22 24.30 8.75 -0.69
C GLY A 22 22.79 8.54 -0.95
N SER A 23 22.23 7.41 -0.53
CA SER A 23 20.79 7.12 -0.65
C SER A 23 20.06 7.37 0.65
N GLU A 24 18.95 8.12 0.60
CA GLU A 24 18.14 8.45 1.77
C GLU A 24 16.67 8.07 1.57
N VAL A 25 15.99 7.70 2.65
CA VAL A 25 14.54 7.45 2.71
C VAL A 25 13.87 8.55 3.51
N VAL A 26 12.87 9.20 2.92
CA VAL A 26 12.07 10.23 3.60
C VAL A 26 10.68 9.67 3.91
N HIS A 27 10.38 9.50 5.18
CA HIS A 27 9.07 9.11 5.68
C HIS A 27 8.23 10.35 6.02
N ILE A 28 7.05 10.45 5.38
CA ILE A 28 6.10 11.54 5.61
C ILE A 28 4.80 10.96 6.17
N PRO A 29 4.62 10.96 7.50
CA PRO A 29 3.40 10.45 8.12
C PRO A 29 2.20 11.31 7.72
N ARG A 30 1.08 10.66 7.39
CA ARG A 30 -0.17 11.33 6.94
C ARG A 30 0.09 12.33 5.80
N PHE A 31 0.83 11.90 4.79
CA PHE A 31 1.13 12.69 3.59
C PHE A 31 -0.10 13.37 2.98
N MET A 32 -1.27 12.75 3.10
CA MET A 32 -2.54 13.29 2.63
C MET A 32 -3.62 13.15 3.71
N ALA A 33 -4.58 14.09 3.73
CA ALA A 33 -5.79 13.96 4.53
C ALA A 33 -6.55 12.68 4.14
N ARG A 34 -7.16 12.03 5.12
CA ARG A 34 -7.81 10.71 4.95
C ARG A 34 -8.83 10.71 3.81
N GLU A 35 -9.66 11.74 3.73
CA GLU A 35 -10.74 11.87 2.75
C GLU A 35 -10.17 11.92 1.34
N ARG A 36 -9.11 12.71 1.14
CA ARG A 36 -8.40 12.80 -0.14
C ARG A 36 -7.67 11.52 -0.51
N ALA A 37 -7.07 10.84 0.48
CA ALA A 37 -6.43 9.56 0.26
C ALA A 37 -7.45 8.50 -0.19
N TRP A 38 -8.67 8.55 0.35
CA TRP A 38 -9.76 7.66 -0.03
C TRP A 38 -10.29 7.95 -1.44
N GLU A 39 -10.48 9.23 -1.79
CA GLU A 39 -10.85 9.64 -3.16
C GLU A 39 -9.81 9.17 -4.19
N LEU A 40 -8.53 9.34 -3.87
CA LEU A 40 -7.43 8.88 -4.72
C LEU A 40 -7.43 7.35 -4.87
N PHE A 41 -7.62 6.62 -3.76
CA PHE A 41 -7.73 5.16 -3.79
C PHE A 41 -8.85 4.70 -4.74
N GLU A 42 -10.05 5.25 -4.59
CA GLU A 42 -11.20 4.93 -5.47
C GLU A 42 -10.91 5.24 -6.93
N HIS A 43 -10.26 6.37 -7.21
CA HIS A 43 -9.87 6.77 -8.56
C HIS A 43 -8.88 5.77 -9.19
N LEU A 44 -7.81 5.43 -8.47
CA LEU A 44 -6.80 4.48 -8.94
C LEU A 44 -7.39 3.08 -9.10
N ASN A 45 -8.26 2.66 -8.19
CA ASN A 45 -8.92 1.37 -8.25
C ASN A 45 -9.80 1.22 -9.51
N LYS A 46 -10.47 2.30 -9.92
CA LYS A 46 -11.35 2.31 -11.10
C LYS A 46 -10.60 2.44 -12.43
N ARG A 47 -9.49 3.18 -12.45
CA ARG A 47 -8.81 3.55 -13.70
C ARG A 47 -7.63 2.67 -14.06
N ILE A 48 -6.92 2.11 -13.09
CA ILE A 48 -5.76 1.27 -13.37
C ILE A 48 -6.25 -0.16 -13.64
N PRO A 49 -5.93 -0.74 -14.81
CA PRO A 49 -6.21 -2.14 -15.08
C PRO A 49 -5.20 -3.00 -14.31
N TRP A 50 -5.45 -3.23 -13.03
CA TRP A 50 -4.58 -4.03 -12.17
C TRP A 50 -4.42 -5.45 -12.72
N THR A 51 -3.30 -5.70 -13.39
CA THR A 51 -2.91 -7.03 -13.85
C THR A 51 -1.99 -7.68 -12.83
N ARG A 52 -2.01 -9.02 -12.77
CA ARG A 52 -1.00 -9.80 -12.05
C ARG A 52 0.09 -10.22 -13.03
N PRO A 53 1.21 -9.49 -13.14
CA PRO A 53 2.29 -9.94 -13.98
C PRO A 53 2.93 -11.20 -13.38
N THR A 54 3.40 -12.07 -14.27
CA THR A 54 4.32 -13.15 -13.91
C THR A 54 5.72 -12.55 -13.86
N ILE A 55 6.36 -12.65 -12.69
CA ILE A 55 7.72 -12.18 -12.45
C ILE A 55 8.69 -13.35 -12.39
N ARG A 56 9.97 -13.08 -12.62
CA ARG A 56 11.04 -14.08 -12.48
C ARG A 56 11.76 -13.88 -11.15
N VAL A 57 11.71 -14.88 -10.29
CA VAL A 57 12.36 -14.89 -8.98
C VAL A 57 13.26 -16.11 -8.91
N PHE A 58 14.57 -15.89 -8.77
CA PHE A 58 15.58 -16.96 -8.79
C PHE A 58 15.45 -17.92 -9.99
N GLY A 59 15.17 -17.38 -11.18
CA GLY A 59 14.99 -18.15 -12.41
C GLY A 59 13.65 -18.87 -12.55
N ARG A 60 12.78 -18.84 -11.52
CA ARG A 60 11.43 -19.42 -11.57
C ARG A 60 10.41 -18.35 -11.95
N SER A 61 9.46 -18.71 -12.81
CA SER A 61 8.35 -17.83 -13.16
C SER A 61 7.24 -17.99 -12.12
N VAL A 62 6.95 -16.92 -11.38
CA VAL A 62 5.96 -16.89 -10.31
C VAL A 62 5.01 -15.72 -10.53
N VAL A 63 3.72 -15.91 -10.25
CA VAL A 63 2.74 -14.81 -10.30
C VAL A 63 3.01 -13.89 -9.12
N GLN A 64 3.06 -12.58 -9.34
CA GLN A 64 3.26 -11.61 -8.27
C GLN A 64 2.13 -11.72 -7.22
N VAL A 65 2.51 -11.92 -5.96
CA VAL A 65 1.55 -12.03 -4.85
C VAL A 65 0.90 -10.66 -4.59
N GLY A 66 -0.43 -10.63 -4.57
CA GLY A 66 -1.23 -9.48 -4.17
C GLY A 66 -2.73 -9.79 -4.15
N ALA A 67 -3.54 -8.94 -3.52
CA ALA A 67 -5.00 -9.11 -3.44
C ALA A 67 -5.68 -8.61 -4.72
N PRO A 68 -6.55 -9.38 -5.39
CA PRO A 68 -7.27 -8.88 -6.56
C PRO A 68 -8.28 -7.86 -6.05
N LEU A 69 -8.03 -6.57 -6.29
CA LEU A 69 -9.01 -5.50 -5.99
C LEU A 69 -10.26 -5.57 -6.88
N ARG A 70 -10.28 -6.52 -7.83
CA ARG A 70 -11.43 -6.88 -8.64
C ARG A 70 -11.66 -8.37 -8.48
N PRO A 71 -12.76 -8.84 -7.85
CA PRO A 71 -13.12 -10.25 -7.97
C PRO A 71 -13.27 -10.55 -9.47
N PRO A 72 -12.73 -11.68 -9.97
CA PRO A 72 -13.11 -12.12 -11.31
C PRO A 72 -14.63 -12.23 -11.34
N LEU A 73 -15.26 -11.64 -12.35
CA LEU A 73 -16.64 -11.99 -12.71
C LEU A 73 -16.59 -13.45 -13.19
N LEU A 74 -16.58 -14.39 -12.26
CA LEU A 74 -16.72 -15.80 -12.58
C LEU A 74 -18.17 -15.99 -13.04
N PRO A 75 -18.42 -16.65 -14.18
CA PRO A 75 -19.75 -17.18 -14.46
C PRO A 75 -20.14 -18.17 -13.35
N PRO A 76 -21.44 -18.33 -13.03
CA PRO A 76 -21.92 -19.11 -11.88
C PRO A 76 -21.64 -20.64 -11.95
N PHE A 77 -20.84 -21.10 -12.90
CA PHE A 77 -20.53 -22.50 -13.11
C PHE A 77 -19.03 -22.72 -13.06
N LEU A 78 -18.48 -22.83 -11.84
CA LEU A 78 -17.26 -23.59 -11.47
C LEU A 78 -16.82 -23.16 -10.07
N ALA A 79 -17.50 -23.66 -9.04
CA ALA A 79 -16.94 -23.67 -7.69
C ALA A 79 -16.07 -24.93 -7.53
N PRO A 80 -14.75 -24.82 -7.29
CA PRO A 80 -14.01 -25.93 -6.73
C PRO A 80 -14.26 -25.99 -5.22
N ARG A 81 -14.48 -27.21 -4.77
CA ARG A 81 -14.79 -27.61 -3.40
C ARG A 81 -13.63 -27.26 -2.45
N SER A 82 -14.01 -26.82 -1.24
CA SER A 82 -13.22 -26.74 0.00
C SER A 82 -11.90 -25.93 -0.03
N VAL A 83 -11.91 -24.76 0.61
CA VAL A 83 -10.69 -24.11 1.12
C VAL A 83 -10.61 -24.38 2.63
N THR A 84 -9.65 -25.19 3.05
CA THR A 84 -9.29 -25.32 4.47
C THR A 84 -8.38 -24.14 4.82
N VAL A 85 -8.87 -23.23 5.66
CA VAL A 85 -8.07 -22.14 6.24
C VAL A 85 -7.36 -22.68 7.47
N ARG A 86 -6.04 -22.93 7.38
CA ARG A 86 -5.20 -23.08 8.58
C ARG A 86 -4.71 -21.69 8.97
N SER A 87 -5.28 -21.18 10.07
CA SER A 87 -4.79 -19.98 10.75
C SER A 87 -3.37 -20.24 11.28
N LEU A 88 -2.38 -19.49 10.80
CA LEU A 88 -1.06 -19.44 11.40
C LEU A 88 -1.01 -18.15 12.23
N ALA A 89 -1.12 -18.28 13.55
CA ALA A 89 -0.92 -17.16 14.46
C ALA A 89 0.55 -16.73 14.44
N PHE A 90 0.81 -15.50 14.02
CA PHE A 90 2.13 -14.88 14.15
C PHE A 90 2.16 -14.13 15.49
N ASN A 91 2.80 -14.72 16.49
CA ASN A 91 3.09 -14.07 17.77
C ASN A 91 4.29 -13.14 17.57
N ILE A 92 4.10 -11.83 17.80
CA ILE A 92 5.21 -10.90 18.04
C ILE A 92 5.16 -10.62 19.54
N GLY A 93 6.07 -11.24 20.27
CA GLY A 93 6.29 -10.98 21.69
C GLY A 93 6.88 -9.58 21.90
N SER A 94 6.48 -8.97 23.02
CA SER A 94 6.97 -7.72 23.60
C SER A 94 8.46 -7.72 23.92
#